data_AF-A0A954B7G0-F1
#
_entry.id   AF-A0A954B7G0-F1
#
_cell.length_a   1.000
_cell.length_b   1.000
_cell.length_c   1.000
_cell.angle_alpha   90.00
_cell.angle_beta   90.00
_cell.angle_gamma   90.00
#
_symmetry.space_group_name_H-M   'P 1'
#
loop_
_entity.id
_entity.type
_entity.pdbx_description
1 polymer ?
#
loop_
_entity_poly.entity_id
_entity_poly.type
_entity_poly.pdbx_seq_one_letter_code
_entity_poly.pdbx_strand_id
1 'polypeptide(L)'
;MAEPIDQDTAAAAAQNVEDAAEALRQAAESAEASSKQLADASEQASSLIDQIIAAGAGGPSDFIYLLGIFVLAIFVGYYVVWSVTPALHTPLMSVTNAISSVVIVGALIAVGADLSASAAGGVSKIFGFIAITLASVNIFGGFLVTQRMLAMYKKKTG
;
A
#
# COMPACT_ATOMS: atom_id res chain seq x y z
N MET A 1 -24.05 77.19 -8.45
CA MET A 1 -22.70 76.87 -8.95
C MET A 1 -22.49 75.39 -8.66
N ALA A 2 -22.95 74.53 -9.58
CA ALA A 2 -22.85 73.08 -9.44
C ALA A 2 -21.60 72.63 -10.19
N GLU A 3 -20.71 71.93 -9.49
CA GLU A 3 -19.45 71.39 -10.01
C GLU A 3 -19.74 70.35 -11.11
N PRO A 4 -19.10 70.40 -12.29
CA PRO A 4 -19.29 69.38 -13.30
C PRO A 4 -18.56 68.10 -12.85
N ILE A 5 -19.28 67.00 -12.70
CA ILE A 5 -18.68 65.68 -12.47
C ILE A 5 -17.82 65.36 -13.70
N ASP A 6 -16.52 65.31 -13.46
CA ASP A 6 -15.45 65.11 -14.43
C ASP A 6 -15.60 63.73 -15.12
N GLN A 7 -15.71 63.78 -16.44
CA GLN A 7 -15.92 62.64 -17.34
C GLN A 7 -14.73 61.66 -17.29
N ASP A 8 -13.55 62.13 -16.84
CA ASP A 8 -12.37 61.31 -16.57
C ASP A 8 -12.53 60.41 -15.35
N THR A 9 -13.25 60.83 -14.30
CA THR A 9 -13.50 60.00 -13.10
C THR A 9 -14.41 58.81 -13.38
N ALA A 10 -15.40 58.98 -14.27
CA ALA A 10 -16.31 57.92 -14.68
C ALA A 10 -15.61 56.90 -15.60
N ALA A 11 -14.71 57.36 -16.47
CA ALA A 11 -13.88 56.51 -17.31
C ALA A 11 -12.84 55.72 -16.50
N ALA A 12 -12.19 56.36 -15.52
CA ALA A 12 -11.24 55.72 -14.61
C ALA A 12 -11.90 54.64 -13.74
N ALA A 13 -13.14 54.86 -13.29
CA ALA A 13 -13.89 53.86 -12.53
C ALA A 13 -14.24 52.61 -13.35
N ALA A 14 -14.55 52.77 -14.64
CA ALA A 14 -14.80 51.65 -15.55
C ALA A 14 -13.53 50.83 -15.83
N GLN A 15 -12.40 51.51 -15.99
CA GLN A 15 -11.10 50.88 -16.24
C GLN A 15 -10.63 50.01 -15.06
N ASN A 16 -10.78 50.51 -13.83
CA ASN A 16 -10.46 49.78 -12.61
C ASN A 16 -11.32 48.51 -12.40
N VAL A 17 -12.55 48.49 -12.92
CA VAL A 17 -13.45 47.33 -12.85
C VAL A 17 -13.05 46.27 -13.89
N GLU A 18 -12.61 46.70 -15.07
CA GLU A 18 -12.07 45.82 -16.12
C GLU A 18 -10.76 45.16 -15.65
N ASP A 19 -9.84 45.95 -15.07
CA ASP A 19 -8.57 45.47 -14.52
C ASP A 19 -8.79 44.48 -13.35
N ALA A 20 -9.78 44.75 -12.48
CA ALA A 20 -10.15 43.85 -11.40
C ALA A 20 -10.78 42.54 -11.92
N ALA A 21 -11.56 42.60 -13.00
CA ALA A 21 -12.14 41.43 -13.64
C ALA A 21 -11.07 40.57 -14.35
N GLU A 22 -10.05 41.19 -14.94
CA GLU A 22 -8.90 40.49 -15.52
C GLU A 22 -8.02 39.83 -14.46
N ALA A 23 -7.77 40.51 -13.33
CA ALA A 23 -7.03 39.94 -12.21
C ALA A 23 -7.74 38.72 -11.60
N LEU A 24 -9.08 38.73 -11.51
CA LEU A 24 -9.87 37.57 -11.06
C LEU A 24 -9.81 36.40 -12.05
N ARG A 25 -9.81 36.68 -13.37
CA ARG A 25 -9.68 35.65 -14.41
C ARG A 25 -8.30 35.00 -14.37
N GLN A 26 -7.24 35.77 -14.21
CA GLN A 26 -5.88 35.23 -14.04
C GLN A 26 -5.74 34.40 -12.76
N ALA A 27 -6.37 34.82 -11.66
CA ALA A 27 -6.38 34.05 -10.42
C ALA A 27 -7.14 32.71 -10.59
N ALA A 28 -8.30 32.71 -11.27
CA ALA A 28 -9.06 31.50 -11.56
C ALA A 28 -8.30 30.53 -12.48
N GLU A 29 -7.62 31.05 -13.51
CA GLU A 29 -6.77 30.26 -14.41
C GLU A 29 -5.59 29.60 -13.68
N SER A 30 -4.97 30.30 -12.72
CA SER A 30 -3.87 29.74 -11.91
C SER A 30 -4.32 28.66 -10.92
N ALA A 31 -5.55 28.77 -10.41
CA ALA A 31 -6.16 27.76 -9.54
C ALA A 31 -6.52 26.48 -10.33
N GLU A 32 -7.01 26.64 -11.56
CA GLU A 32 -7.32 25.52 -12.45
C GLU A 32 -6.05 24.83 -13.00
N ALA A 33 -4.96 25.58 -13.19
CA ALA A 33 -3.65 25.01 -13.54
C ALA A 33 -3.08 24.15 -12.40
N SER A 34 -3.28 24.57 -11.15
CA SER A 34 -2.82 23.84 -9.96
C SER A 34 -3.62 22.56 -9.72
N SER A 35 -4.93 22.56 -10.01
CA SER A 35 -5.78 21.37 -9.90
C SER A 35 -5.49 20.36 -11.02
N LYS A 36 -5.20 20.83 -12.24
CA LYS A 36 -4.75 19.96 -13.35
C LYS A 36 -3.41 19.30 -13.07
N GLN A 37 -2.44 20.02 -12.51
CA GLN A 37 -1.16 19.42 -12.10
C GLN A 37 -1.32 18.31 -11.06
N LEU A 38 -2.25 18.44 -10.11
CA LEU A 38 -2.50 17.42 -9.10
C LEU A 38 -3.25 16.21 -9.69
N ALA A 39 -4.17 16.45 -10.63
CA ALA A 39 -4.83 15.39 -11.39
C ALA A 39 -3.82 14.60 -12.22
N ASP A 40 -2.95 15.27 -12.98
CA ASP A 40 -1.92 14.67 -13.81
C ASP A 40 -0.88 13.89 -12.98
N ALA A 41 -0.52 14.39 -11.79
CA ALA A 41 0.39 13.69 -10.86
C ALA A 41 -0.25 12.42 -10.27
N SER A 42 -1.55 12.45 -9.98
CA SER A 42 -2.30 11.27 -9.50
C SER A 42 -2.47 10.23 -10.61
N GLU A 43 -2.65 10.67 -11.85
CA GLU A 43 -2.75 9.81 -13.03
C GLU A 43 -1.41 9.16 -13.36
N GLN A 44 -0.30 9.91 -13.24
CA GLN A 44 1.05 9.34 -13.32
C GLN A 44 1.33 8.31 -12.22
N ALA A 45 0.99 8.60 -10.96
CA ALA A 45 1.19 7.65 -9.86
C ALA A 45 0.38 6.36 -10.06
N SER A 46 -0.86 6.49 -10.54
CA SER A 46 -1.72 5.35 -10.87
C SER A 46 -1.16 4.55 -12.04
N SER A 47 -0.63 5.23 -13.08
CA SER A 47 -0.02 4.58 -14.25
C SER A 47 1.25 3.80 -13.92
N LEU A 48 2.03 4.25 -12.93
CA LEU A 48 3.23 3.55 -12.46
C LEU A 48 2.86 2.29 -11.67
N ILE A 49 1.82 2.38 -10.83
CA ILE A 49 1.27 1.23 -10.11
C ILE A 49 0.68 0.23 -11.09
N ASP A 50 -0.11 0.68 -12.07
CA ASP A 50 -0.66 -0.16 -13.13
C ASP A 50 0.43 -0.75 -14.02
N GLN A 51 1.55 -0.06 -14.28
CA GLN A 51 2.68 -0.64 -15.01
C GLN A 51 3.45 -1.68 -14.19
N ILE A 52 3.62 -1.48 -12.89
CA ILE A 52 4.24 -2.48 -12.00
C ILE A 52 3.34 -3.71 -11.88
N ILE A 53 2.03 -3.52 -11.80
CA ILE A 53 1.04 -4.59 -11.79
C ILE A 53 0.97 -5.26 -13.17
N ALA A 54 0.94 -4.50 -14.27
CA ALA A 54 0.86 -5.04 -15.64
C ALA A 54 2.16 -5.73 -16.09
N ALA A 55 3.32 -5.31 -15.57
CA ALA A 55 4.58 -6.02 -15.74
C ALA A 55 4.65 -7.33 -14.93
N GLY A 56 3.70 -7.56 -14.00
CA GLY A 56 3.68 -8.74 -13.13
C GLY A 56 2.41 -9.59 -13.14
N ALA A 57 1.29 -9.15 -13.75
CA ALA A 57 -0.02 -9.76 -13.55
C ALA A 57 -0.95 -9.83 -14.79
N GLY A 58 -0.47 -9.53 -16.00
CA GLY A 58 -1.33 -9.19 -17.14
C GLY A 58 -1.46 -10.19 -18.30
N GLY A 59 -0.71 -11.30 -18.35
CA GLY A 59 -0.74 -12.19 -19.54
C GLY A 59 -0.55 -13.69 -19.25
N PRO A 60 -0.81 -14.58 -20.24
CA PRO A 60 -0.48 -16.01 -20.13
C PRO A 60 0.99 -16.23 -19.74
N SER A 61 1.89 -15.34 -20.19
CA SER A 61 3.29 -15.28 -19.81
C SER A 61 3.51 -15.06 -18.31
N ASP A 62 2.68 -14.25 -17.66
CA ASP A 62 2.85 -13.86 -16.26
C ASP A 62 2.37 -14.96 -15.34
N PHE A 63 1.27 -15.63 -15.71
CA PHE A 63 0.88 -16.86 -15.05
C PHE A 63 1.97 -17.92 -15.16
N ILE A 64 2.55 -18.12 -16.35
CA ILE A 64 3.66 -19.07 -16.56
C ILE A 64 4.91 -18.65 -15.76
N TYR A 65 5.18 -17.35 -15.64
CA TYR A 65 6.29 -16.81 -14.86
C TYR A 65 6.09 -17.03 -13.34
N LEU A 66 4.91 -16.67 -12.81
CA LEU A 66 4.52 -16.91 -11.42
C LEU A 66 4.48 -18.41 -11.10
N LEU A 67 3.98 -19.23 -12.02
CA LEU A 67 4.00 -20.68 -11.94
C LEU A 67 5.44 -21.21 -11.93
N GLY A 68 6.32 -20.63 -12.76
CA GLY A 68 7.75 -20.94 -12.78
C GLY A 68 8.41 -20.66 -11.43
N ILE A 69 8.20 -19.47 -10.87
CA ILE A 69 8.69 -19.10 -9.53
C ILE A 69 8.11 -20.04 -8.46
N PHE A 70 6.82 -20.35 -8.52
CA PHE A 70 6.16 -21.26 -7.58
C PHE A 70 6.78 -22.67 -7.61
N VAL A 71 6.96 -23.24 -8.80
CA VAL A 71 7.59 -24.56 -8.96
C VAL A 71 9.05 -24.52 -8.48
N LEU A 72 9.80 -23.47 -8.81
CA LEU A 72 11.19 -23.32 -8.35
C LEU A 72 11.26 -23.19 -6.82
N ALA A 73 10.32 -22.46 -6.20
CA ALA A 73 10.21 -22.34 -4.74
C ALA A 73 9.90 -23.69 -4.07
N ILE A 74 9.08 -24.55 -4.70
CA ILE A 74 8.85 -25.92 -4.21
C ILE A 74 10.15 -26.72 -4.22
N PHE A 75 10.92 -26.68 -5.31
CA PHE A 75 12.21 -27.37 -5.39
C PHE A 75 13.15 -26.89 -4.28
N VAL A 76 13.32 -25.57 -4.14
CA VAL A 76 14.18 -24.98 -3.09
C VAL A 76 13.69 -25.42 -1.70
N GLY A 77 12.38 -25.34 -1.43
CA GLY A 77 11.81 -25.76 -0.16
C GLY A 77 12.06 -27.24 0.16
N TYR A 78 11.91 -28.13 -0.82
CA TYR A 78 12.20 -29.56 -0.67
C TYR A 78 13.67 -29.80 -0.26
N TYR A 79 14.62 -29.22 -0.99
CA TYR A 79 16.05 -29.40 -0.71
C TYR A 79 16.48 -28.79 0.63
N VAL A 80 15.91 -27.64 1.01
CA VAL A 80 16.19 -26.99 2.31
C VAL A 80 15.71 -27.86 3.47
N VAL A 81 14.51 -28.44 3.39
CA VAL A 81 13.97 -29.31 4.46
C VAL A 81 14.69 -30.66 4.50
N TRP A 82 15.09 -31.23 3.37
CA TRP A 82 15.81 -32.51 3.33
C TRP A 82 17.26 -32.43 3.83
N SER A 83 17.85 -31.24 3.88
CA SER A 83 19.25 -31.04 4.28
C SER A 83 19.44 -30.89 5.81
N VAL A 84 18.44 -31.25 6.63
CA VAL A 84 18.49 -31.10 8.10
C VAL A 84 18.76 -32.41 8.83
N THR A 85 19.46 -32.34 9.96
CA THR A 85 19.79 -33.51 10.79
C THR A 85 18.52 -34.09 11.45
N PRO A 86 18.34 -35.43 11.56
CA PRO A 86 17.10 -36.05 12.06
C PRO A 86 16.63 -35.60 13.46
N ALA A 87 17.54 -35.14 14.32
CA ALA A 87 17.21 -34.58 15.63
C ALA A 87 16.40 -33.26 15.55
N LEU A 88 16.32 -32.65 14.38
CA LEU A 88 15.70 -31.34 14.16
C LEU A 88 14.32 -31.41 13.51
N HIS A 89 13.76 -32.58 13.16
CA HIS A 89 12.43 -32.65 12.55
C HIS A 89 11.33 -32.01 13.41
N THR A 90 11.40 -32.19 14.74
CA THR A 90 10.43 -31.60 15.68
C THR A 90 10.60 -30.07 15.82
N PRO A 91 11.82 -29.53 16.01
CA PRO A 91 12.06 -28.09 15.88
C PRO A 91 11.69 -27.50 14.51
N LEU A 92 11.95 -28.23 13.43
CA LEU A 92 11.70 -27.79 12.06
C LEU A 92 10.20 -27.72 11.77
N MET A 93 9.40 -28.62 12.33
CA MET A 93 7.94 -28.53 12.29
C MET A 93 7.41 -27.25 12.98
N SER A 94 8.07 -26.80 14.04
CA SER A 94 7.73 -25.54 14.70
C SER A 94 8.14 -24.31 13.88
N VAL A 95 9.29 -24.39 13.18
CA VAL A 95 9.74 -23.33 12.27
C VAL A 95 8.82 -23.21 11.05
N THR A 96 8.36 -24.33 10.45
CA THR A 96 7.40 -24.26 9.33
C THR A 96 6.05 -23.68 9.76
N ASN A 97 5.62 -23.92 11.01
CA ASN A 97 4.45 -23.26 11.58
C ASN A 97 4.65 -21.73 11.65
N ALA A 98 5.82 -21.25 12.07
CA ALA A 98 6.13 -19.83 12.06
C ALA A 98 6.19 -19.24 10.64
N ILE A 99 6.82 -19.93 9.68
CA ILE A 99 6.93 -19.50 8.27
C ILE A 99 5.55 -19.37 7.61
N SER A 100 4.59 -20.24 7.95
CA SER A 100 3.22 -20.17 7.44
C SER A 100 2.52 -18.84 7.76
N SER A 101 3.04 -18.07 8.72
CA SER A 101 2.49 -16.77 9.11
C SER A 101 2.68 -15.65 8.09
N VAL A 102 3.25 -15.92 6.91
CA VAL A 102 3.31 -14.99 5.77
C VAL A 102 1.93 -14.43 5.39
N VAL A 103 0.85 -15.12 5.77
CA VAL A 103 -0.55 -14.68 5.66
C VAL A 103 -0.80 -13.26 6.22
N ILE A 104 0.01 -12.80 7.19
CA ILE A 104 -0.09 -11.43 7.70
C ILE A 104 0.06 -10.35 6.61
N VAL A 105 0.86 -10.61 5.57
CA VAL A 105 1.04 -9.70 4.42
C VAL A 105 -0.28 -9.52 3.69
N GLY A 106 -1.02 -10.61 3.45
CA GLY A 106 -2.34 -10.56 2.83
C GLY A 106 -3.36 -9.80 3.69
N ALA A 107 -3.33 -9.99 5.00
CA ALA A 107 -4.21 -9.27 5.93
C ALA A 107 -3.93 -7.75 5.95
N LEU A 108 -2.66 -7.34 5.89
CA LEU A 108 -2.27 -5.93 5.82
C LEU A 108 -2.71 -5.28 4.50
N ILE A 109 -2.57 -5.98 3.38
CA ILE A 109 -3.05 -5.49 2.07
C ILE A 109 -4.58 -5.34 2.09
N ALA A 110 -5.30 -6.32 2.65
CA ALA A 110 -6.77 -6.26 2.74
C ALA A 110 -7.27 -5.09 3.60
N VAL A 111 -6.57 -4.77 4.70
CA VAL A 111 -6.88 -3.60 5.55
C VAL A 111 -6.49 -2.29 4.86
N GLY A 112 -5.33 -2.26 4.18
CA GLY A 112 -4.81 -1.08 3.50
C GLY A 112 -5.60 -0.67 2.25
N ALA A 113 -6.12 -1.65 1.50
CA ALA A 113 -6.93 -1.41 0.31
C ALA A 113 -8.28 -0.72 0.62
N ASP A 114 -8.83 -0.96 1.81
CA ASP A 114 -10.10 -0.38 2.28
C ASP A 114 -9.98 1.12 2.65
N LEU A 115 -8.76 1.66 2.72
CA LEU A 115 -8.55 3.11 2.92
C LEU A 115 -8.91 3.93 1.66
N SER A 116 -8.96 3.30 0.48
CA SER A 116 -9.14 3.96 -0.82
C SER A 116 -10.53 3.79 -1.46
N ALA A 117 -11.41 2.94 -0.93
CA ALA A 117 -12.70 2.64 -1.57
C ALA A 117 -13.88 2.80 -0.58
N SER A 118 -14.78 3.73 -0.90
CA SER A 118 -15.94 4.11 -0.10
C SER A 118 -16.92 2.97 0.26
N ALA A 119 -17.61 3.18 1.38
CA ALA A 119 -18.90 2.61 1.82
C ALA A 119 -18.98 1.17 2.37
N ALA A 120 -17.94 0.33 2.28
CA ALA A 120 -17.89 -0.97 2.97
C ALA A 120 -17.02 -0.97 4.25
N GLY A 121 -16.35 0.14 4.54
CA GLY A 121 -15.15 0.19 5.40
C GLY A 121 -15.34 0.01 6.91
N GLY A 122 -16.51 -0.42 7.36
CA GLY A 122 -16.69 -0.94 8.72
C GLY A 122 -16.31 -2.41 8.81
N VAL A 123 -16.86 -3.23 7.91
CA VAL A 123 -16.76 -4.70 8.00
C VAL A 123 -15.35 -5.18 7.63
N SER A 124 -14.77 -4.66 6.55
CA SER A 124 -13.40 -5.02 6.13
C SER A 124 -12.36 -4.68 7.19
N LYS A 125 -12.53 -3.56 7.92
CA LYS A 125 -11.65 -3.17 9.02
C LYS A 125 -11.77 -4.10 10.23
N ILE A 126 -12.99 -4.52 10.59
CA ILE A 126 -13.19 -5.51 11.66
C ILE A 126 -12.56 -6.86 11.27
N PHE A 127 -12.83 -7.36 10.06
CA PHE A 127 -12.28 -8.64 9.61
C PHE A 127 -10.76 -8.59 9.45
N GLY A 128 -10.23 -7.47 8.95
CA GLY A 128 -8.80 -7.25 8.82
C GLY A 128 -8.10 -7.11 10.18
N PHE A 129 -8.71 -6.45 11.16
CA PHE A 129 -8.23 -6.41 12.54
C PHE A 129 -8.18 -7.81 13.17
N ILE A 130 -9.23 -8.61 12.98
CA ILE A 130 -9.27 -10.01 13.42
C ILE A 130 -8.19 -10.83 12.71
N ALA A 131 -8.03 -10.66 11.39
CA ALA A 131 -7.02 -11.37 10.60
C ALA A 131 -5.59 -11.04 11.07
N ILE A 132 -5.28 -9.76 11.32
CA ILE A 132 -3.97 -9.35 11.86
C ILE A 132 -3.77 -9.92 13.28
N THR A 133 -4.80 -9.92 14.12
CA THR A 133 -4.72 -10.47 15.48
C THR A 133 -4.43 -11.98 15.44
N LEU A 134 -5.16 -12.74 14.62
CA LEU A 134 -4.95 -14.18 14.46
C LEU A 134 -3.59 -14.50 13.83
N ALA A 135 -3.16 -13.73 12.83
CA ALA A 135 -1.84 -13.87 12.23
C ALA A 135 -0.74 -13.61 13.27
N SER A 136 -0.89 -12.58 14.10
CA SER A 136 0.06 -12.27 15.18
C SER A 136 0.20 -13.42 16.17
N VAL A 137 -0.91 -14.06 16.57
CA VAL A 137 -0.86 -15.24 17.45
C VAL A 137 -0.07 -16.40 16.81
N ASN A 138 -0.24 -16.63 15.51
CA ASN A 138 0.51 -17.68 14.79
C ASN A 138 2.02 -17.37 14.74
N ILE A 139 2.38 -16.11 14.48
CA ILE A 139 3.78 -15.63 14.51
C ILE A 139 4.39 -15.88 15.89
N PHE A 140 3.81 -15.25 16.93
CA PHE A 140 4.37 -15.30 18.27
C PHE A 140 4.32 -16.71 18.86
N GLY A 141 3.23 -17.45 18.66
CA GLY A 141 3.08 -18.84 19.11
C GLY A 141 4.11 -19.77 18.47
N GLY A 142 4.32 -19.65 17.15
CA GLY A 142 5.34 -20.41 16.43
C GLY A 142 6.75 -20.18 16.97
N PHE A 143 7.14 -18.93 17.21
CA PHE A 143 8.47 -18.61 17.73
C PHE A 143 8.67 -19.01 19.20
N LEU A 144 7.65 -18.82 20.06
CA LEU A 144 7.76 -19.13 21.49
C LEU A 144 7.85 -20.63 21.76
N VAL A 145 7.10 -21.45 21.01
CA VAL A 145 7.18 -22.92 21.07
C VAL A 145 8.52 -23.41 20.55
N THR A 146 9.01 -22.85 19.43
CA THR A 146 10.33 -23.19 18.89
C THR A 146 11.44 -22.88 19.90
N GLN A 147 11.41 -21.72 20.55
CA GLN A 147 12.38 -21.35 21.58
C GLN A 147 12.31 -22.29 22.77
N ARG A 148 11.11 -22.70 23.21
CA ARG A 148 10.96 -23.65 24.31
C ARG A 148 11.46 -25.06 23.94
N MET A 149 11.27 -25.50 22.70
CA MET A 149 11.83 -26.75 22.19
C MET A 149 13.35 -26.72 22.12
N LEU A 150 13.94 -25.64 21.60
CA LEU A 150 15.40 -25.48 21.50
C LEU A 150 16.07 -25.26 22.86
N ALA A 151 15.38 -24.63 23.82
CA ALA A 151 15.87 -24.46 25.19
C ALA A 151 16.07 -25.79 25.92
N MET A 152 15.32 -26.85 25.55
CA MET A 152 15.50 -28.19 26.11
C MET A 152 16.75 -28.91 25.59
N TYR A 153 17.37 -28.43 24.50
CA TYR A 153 18.64 -28.93 23.99
C TYR A 153 19.86 -28.16 24.53
N LYS A 154 19.66 -27.08 25.30
CA LYS A 154 20.74 -26.40 26.00
C LYS A 154 21.10 -27.19 27.27
N LYS A 155 22.30 -27.77 27.30
CA LYS A 155 22.86 -28.42 28.50
C LYS A 155 22.94 -27.39 29.63
N LYS A 156 22.35 -27.72 30.79
CA LYS A 156 22.47 -26.94 32.03
C LYS A 156 23.96 -26.71 32.31
N THR A 157 24.42 -25.48 32.17
CA THR A 157 25.76 -25.09 32.63
C THR A 157 25.58 -24.73 34.10
N GLY A 158 26.02 -25.64 34.99
CA GLY A 158 26.15 -25.46 36.45
C GLY A 158 24.94 -24.90 37.17
#